data_AF-A0ABD5SR34-F1
#
_entry.id   AF-A0ABD5SR34-F1
#
_cell.length_a   1.000
_cell.length_b   1.000
_cell.length_c   1.000
_cell.angle_alpha   90.00
_cell.angle_beta   90.00
_cell.angle_gamma   90.00
#
_symmetry.space_group_name_H-M   'P 1'
#
loop_
_entity.id
_entity.type
_entity.pdbx_description
1 polymer ?
#
loop_
_entity_poly.entity_id
_entity_poly.type
_entity_poly.pdbx_seq_one_letter_code
_entity_poly.pdbx_strand_id
1 'polypeptide(L)'
;MTDSIELSWRESPGPSALSDVEVLCKVNKNSIISICCLSENRIPKSQLRLQCRYLQKLDLLDRRGSELYSLTTKGEEFLEEKREMPQSDGYLDLQELLNLQDNRITDLSLLNQEDIKQKNYNIFREVEDPQIETDHEYTVDVRDPRRKSQKVLSAKKWKLDRILREFPRTEPITSQCAHWVTSLVSFHLFPDANHRTTMITLYQLALANCVIGEGHKWPGDETEIGKAVLLSKFHRHLSPERNFERLWRRDTLYWHWYQYFEYLLFDVEYPALNHHSEKDLREKLKRVRNK
;
A
#
# COMPACT_ATOMS: atom_id res chain seq x y z
N MET A 1 -1.06 -16.63 19.97
CA MET A 1 -1.16 -17.37 18.70
C MET A 1 -0.27 -16.65 17.71
N THR A 2 0.78 -17.29 17.22
CA THR A 2 1.60 -16.75 16.15
C THR A 2 0.86 -17.02 14.85
N ASP A 3 0.09 -16.04 14.39
CA ASP A 3 -0.62 -16.15 13.12
C ASP A 3 0.40 -16.32 12.00
N SER A 4 0.33 -17.48 11.34
CA SER A 4 1.10 -17.80 10.15
C SER A 4 0.95 -16.68 9.12
N ILE A 5 2.06 -16.08 8.68
CA ILE A 5 2.04 -15.03 7.66
C ILE A 5 1.76 -15.68 6.31
N GLU A 6 0.50 -15.74 5.91
CA GLU A 6 0.10 -16.23 4.60
C GLU A 6 0.55 -15.23 3.52
N LEU A 7 1.44 -15.67 2.63
CA LEU A 7 1.90 -14.86 1.50
C LEU A 7 1.41 -15.50 0.21
N SER A 8 0.11 -15.36 -0.07
CA SER A 8 -0.55 -15.92 -1.26
C SER A 8 0.10 -15.57 -2.60
N TRP A 9 0.92 -14.50 -2.66
CA TRP A 9 1.71 -14.16 -3.84
C TRP A 9 3.04 -14.94 -3.98
N ARG A 10 3.49 -15.66 -2.94
CA ARG A 10 4.61 -16.63 -2.96
C ARG A 10 4.13 -18.05 -3.29
N GLU A 11 2.94 -18.44 -2.84
CA GLU A 11 2.43 -19.82 -2.89
C GLU A 11 1.92 -20.29 -4.28
N SER A 12 1.79 -19.38 -5.24
CA SER A 12 1.47 -19.72 -6.64
C SER A 12 2.57 -19.25 -7.58
N PRO A 13 3.77 -19.86 -7.55
CA PRO A 13 4.80 -19.57 -8.51
C PRO A 13 4.36 -20.18 -9.85
N GLY A 14 3.59 -19.41 -10.62
CA GLY A 14 3.53 -19.65 -12.05
C GLY A 14 4.95 -19.61 -12.64
N PRO A 15 5.15 -20.03 -13.90
CA PRO A 15 6.46 -20.07 -14.57
C PRO A 15 7.17 -18.70 -14.71
N SER A 16 6.59 -17.63 -14.14
CA SER A 16 7.05 -16.24 -14.20
C SER A 16 7.43 -15.68 -12.81
N ALA A 17 7.64 -16.52 -11.80
CA ALA A 17 8.11 -16.12 -10.47
C ALA A 17 9.59 -16.47 -10.27
N LEU A 18 10.28 -15.76 -9.37
CA LEU A 18 11.62 -16.12 -8.89
C LEU A 18 11.54 -16.54 -7.43
N SER A 19 12.22 -17.63 -7.08
CA SER A 19 12.47 -18.00 -5.69
C SER A 19 13.44 -17.02 -5.02
N ASP A 20 13.56 -17.11 -3.70
CA ASP A 20 14.43 -16.21 -2.93
C ASP A 20 15.89 -16.44 -3.29
N VAL A 21 16.27 -17.72 -3.38
CA VAL A 21 17.60 -18.12 -3.80
C VAL A 21 17.89 -17.63 -5.22
N GLU A 22 16.92 -17.72 -6.14
CA GLU A 22 17.09 -17.23 -7.51
C GLU A 22 17.29 -15.71 -7.57
N VAL A 23 16.55 -14.94 -6.77
CA VAL A 23 16.77 -13.49 -6.64
C VAL A 23 18.19 -13.20 -6.13
N LEU A 24 18.61 -13.86 -5.06
CA LEU A 24 19.95 -13.68 -4.49
C LEU A 24 21.05 -14.06 -5.49
N CYS A 25 20.88 -15.17 -6.22
CA CYS A 25 21.79 -15.60 -7.28
C CYS A 25 21.90 -14.56 -8.42
N LYS A 26 20.77 -13.97 -8.84
CA LYS A 26 20.78 -12.92 -9.86
C LYS A 26 21.48 -11.65 -9.37
N VAL A 27 21.32 -11.28 -8.10
CA VAL A 27 22.02 -10.14 -7.50
C VAL A 27 23.53 -10.43 -7.45
N ASN A 28 23.94 -11.62 -7.01
CA ASN A 28 25.34 -12.04 -6.93
C ASN A 28 26.07 -11.86 -8.28
N LYS A 29 25.45 -12.36 -9.36
CA LYS A 29 26.01 -12.31 -10.72
C LYS A 29 26.25 -10.91 -11.26
N ASN A 30 25.55 -9.90 -10.75
CA ASN A 30 25.58 -8.53 -11.28
C ASN A 30 26.21 -7.52 -10.32
N SER A 31 26.61 -7.94 -9.12
CA SER A 31 27.06 -7.10 -7.99
C SER A 31 26.02 -6.11 -7.46
N ILE A 32 25.39 -5.31 -8.33
CA ILE A 32 24.27 -4.42 -8.04
C ILE A 32 23.20 -4.60 -9.13
N ILE A 33 21.95 -4.81 -8.74
CA ILE A 33 20.85 -5.01 -9.68
C ILE A 33 19.61 -4.19 -9.32
N SER A 34 18.87 -3.73 -10.33
CA SER A 34 17.59 -3.03 -10.13
C SER A 34 16.40 -3.98 -10.18
N ILE A 35 15.25 -3.59 -9.59
CA ILE A 35 13.97 -4.32 -9.77
C ILE A 35 13.59 -4.45 -11.25
N CYS A 36 13.87 -3.42 -12.06
CA CYS A 36 13.58 -3.48 -13.49
C CYS A 36 14.43 -4.54 -14.20
N CYS A 37 15.69 -4.69 -13.80
CA CYS A 37 16.58 -5.72 -14.32
C CYS A 37 16.17 -7.11 -13.82
N LEU A 38 15.90 -7.28 -12.52
CA LEU A 38 15.40 -8.54 -11.94
C LEU A 38 14.12 -9.04 -12.61
N SER A 39 13.24 -8.10 -12.97
CA SER A 39 11.94 -8.39 -13.59
C SER A 39 12.06 -8.97 -14.99
N GLU A 40 13.09 -8.60 -15.75
CA GLU A 40 13.26 -8.96 -17.18
C GLU A 40 11.99 -8.74 -18.03
N ASN A 41 11.11 -7.81 -17.61
CA ASN A 41 9.78 -7.55 -18.16
C ASN A 41 8.82 -8.75 -18.16
N ARG A 42 9.09 -9.79 -17.36
CA ARG A 42 8.26 -11.00 -17.25
C ARG A 42 7.73 -11.25 -15.85
N ILE A 43 8.52 -10.88 -14.84
CA ILE A 43 8.19 -11.07 -13.44
C ILE A 43 7.54 -9.78 -12.90
N PRO A 44 6.41 -9.87 -12.17
CA PRO A 44 5.77 -8.70 -11.58
C PRO A 44 6.70 -7.91 -10.64
N LYS A 45 7.00 -6.66 -10.98
CA LYS A 45 7.86 -5.78 -10.17
C LYS A 45 7.32 -5.56 -8.75
N SER A 46 6.01 -5.64 -8.57
CA SER A 46 5.37 -5.53 -7.27
C SER A 46 5.75 -6.66 -6.32
N GLN A 47 5.77 -7.91 -6.80
CA GLN A 47 6.19 -9.07 -6.01
C GLN A 47 7.69 -9.00 -5.70
N LEU A 48 8.53 -8.67 -6.68
CA LEU A 48 9.97 -8.49 -6.47
C LEU A 48 10.28 -7.42 -5.42
N ARG A 49 9.50 -6.33 -5.35
CA ARG A 49 9.65 -5.33 -4.28
C ARG A 49 9.37 -5.92 -2.91
N LEU A 50 8.32 -6.71 -2.76
CA LEU A 50 7.97 -7.34 -1.48
C LEU A 50 9.04 -8.36 -1.07
N GLN A 51 9.49 -9.16 -2.04
CA GLN A 51 10.56 -10.15 -1.86
C GLN A 51 11.87 -9.50 -1.42
N CYS A 52 12.36 -8.50 -2.17
CA CYS A 52 13.59 -7.78 -1.83
C CYS A 52 13.50 -7.10 -0.45
N ARG A 53 12.32 -6.68 0.00
CA ARG A 53 12.15 -6.07 1.33
C ARG A 53 12.33 -7.05 2.47
N TYR A 54 11.72 -8.23 2.41
CA TYR A 54 11.96 -9.18 3.49
C TYR A 54 13.37 -9.76 3.39
N LEU A 55 13.95 -9.91 2.20
CA LEU A 55 15.36 -10.29 2.06
C LEU A 55 16.29 -9.24 2.68
N GLN A 56 15.94 -7.96 2.55
CA GLN A 56 16.63 -6.89 3.28
C GLN A 56 16.43 -7.00 4.80
N LYS A 57 15.23 -7.32 5.29
CA LYS A 57 14.97 -7.53 6.72
C LYS A 57 15.73 -8.73 7.30
N LEU A 58 15.99 -9.74 6.47
CA LEU A 58 16.83 -10.90 6.82
C LEU A 58 18.33 -10.60 6.72
N ASP A 59 18.70 -9.38 6.34
CA ASP A 59 20.08 -8.96 6.12
C ASP A 59 20.78 -9.78 5.03
N LEU A 60 20.04 -10.18 3.98
CA LEU A 60 20.58 -10.89 2.80
C LEU A 60 20.83 -9.94 1.61
N LEU A 61 20.11 -8.81 1.59
CA LEU A 61 20.26 -7.76 0.59
C LEU A 61 20.45 -6.41 1.26
N ASP A 62 21.35 -5.60 0.72
CA ASP A 62 21.46 -4.17 1.03
C ASP A 62 20.84 -3.33 -0.08
N ARG A 63 20.16 -2.26 0.31
CA ARG A 63 19.52 -1.33 -0.62
C ARG A 63 20.44 -0.15 -0.89
N ARG A 64 21.04 -0.11 -2.08
CA ARG A 64 21.99 0.94 -2.51
C ARG A 64 21.33 2.19 -3.10
N GLY A 65 20.03 2.16 -3.35
CA GLY A 65 19.30 3.29 -3.93
C GLY A 65 17.81 3.04 -4.09
N SER A 66 17.15 3.81 -4.97
CA SER A 66 15.75 3.57 -5.32
C SER A 66 15.63 2.27 -6.13
N GLU A 67 15.25 1.18 -5.47
CA GLU A 67 15.05 -0.14 -6.10
C GLU A 67 16.34 -0.78 -6.67
N LEU A 68 17.50 -0.40 -6.11
CA LEU A 68 18.81 -1.00 -6.40
C LEU A 68 19.29 -1.81 -5.19
N TYR A 69 19.74 -3.04 -5.44
CA TYR A 69 20.12 -3.99 -4.41
C TYR A 69 21.48 -4.64 -4.70
N SER A 70 22.25 -4.89 -3.64
CA SER A 70 23.44 -5.74 -3.64
C SER A 70 23.32 -6.81 -2.56
N LEU A 71 24.13 -7.87 -2.63
CA LEU A 71 24.25 -8.79 -1.49
C LEU A 71 24.92 -8.10 -0.30
N THR A 72 24.57 -8.58 0.89
CA THR A 72 25.34 -8.36 2.12
C THR A 72 26.34 -9.51 2.29
N THR A 73 27.27 -9.40 3.24
CA THR A 73 28.17 -10.50 3.61
C THR A 73 27.38 -11.75 4.02
N LYS A 74 26.29 -11.58 4.79
CA LYS A 74 25.42 -12.70 5.17
C LYS A 74 24.70 -13.31 3.96
N GLY A 75 24.32 -12.51 2.97
CA GLY A 75 23.76 -12.98 1.70
C GLY A 75 24.76 -13.80 0.89
N GLU A 76 26.03 -13.37 0.85
CA GLU A 76 27.13 -14.12 0.21
C GLU A 76 27.39 -15.46 0.92
N GLU A 77 27.53 -15.43 2.25
CA GLU A 77 27.73 -16.64 3.07
C GLU A 77 26.60 -17.67 2.89
N PHE A 78 25.35 -17.20 2.77
CA PHE A 78 24.20 -18.07 2.52
C PHE A 78 24.30 -18.75 1.14
N LEU A 79 24.66 -18.02 0.08
CA LEU A 79 24.81 -18.59 -1.27
C LEU A 79 26.02 -19.51 -1.40
N GLU A 80 27.06 -19.31 -0.59
CA GLU A 80 28.25 -20.17 -0.53
C GLU A 80 28.07 -21.38 0.41
N GLU A 81 26.85 -21.62 0.91
CA GLU A 81 26.51 -22.71 1.84
C GLU A 81 27.31 -22.66 3.16
N LYS A 82 27.87 -21.51 3.50
CA LYS A 82 28.57 -21.28 4.78
C LYS A 82 27.61 -21.00 5.93
N ARG A 83 26.36 -20.66 5.60
CA ARG A 83 25.28 -20.41 6.55
C ARG A 83 24.01 -21.06 6.05
N GLU A 84 23.50 -22.01 6.83
CA GLU A 84 22.19 -22.60 6.57
C GLU A 84 21.08 -21.67 7.05
N MET A 85 20.00 -21.60 6.26
CA MET A 85 18.76 -20.94 6.63
C MET A 85 17.59 -21.85 6.24
N PRO A 86 16.57 -22.00 7.09
CA PRO A 86 15.35 -22.73 6.78
C PRO A 86 14.74 -22.30 5.45
N GLN A 87 14.56 -23.25 4.53
CA GLN A 87 13.94 -23.01 3.22
C GLN A 87 13.35 -24.29 2.63
N SER A 88 12.38 -24.13 1.72
CA SER A 88 11.85 -25.19 0.87
C SER A 88 11.72 -24.68 -0.56
N ASP A 89 12.14 -25.48 -1.55
CA ASP A 89 12.05 -25.16 -2.98
C ASP A 89 12.64 -23.78 -3.36
N GLY A 90 13.71 -23.37 -2.66
CA GLY A 90 14.38 -22.08 -2.87
C GLY A 90 13.68 -20.87 -2.22
N TYR A 91 12.63 -21.09 -1.42
CA TYR A 91 11.93 -20.06 -0.65
C TYR A 91 12.27 -20.18 0.83
N LEU A 92 12.69 -19.06 1.44
CA LEU A 92 13.02 -18.98 2.86
C LEU A 92 11.75 -19.12 3.73
N ASP A 93 11.87 -19.83 4.86
CA ASP A 93 10.83 -19.90 5.88
C ASP A 93 10.79 -18.59 6.67
N LEU A 94 9.91 -17.68 6.24
CA LEU A 94 9.82 -16.36 6.84
C LEU A 94 9.21 -16.38 8.25
N GLN A 95 8.50 -17.43 8.64
CA GLN A 95 7.92 -17.51 9.98
C GLN A 95 9.00 -17.81 11.01
N GLU A 96 9.95 -18.67 10.65
CA GLU A 96 11.10 -18.97 11.49
C GLU A 96 12.13 -17.83 11.45
N LEU A 97 12.30 -17.17 10.30
CA LEU A 97 13.38 -16.23 10.07
C LEU A 97 13.07 -14.77 10.40
N LEU A 98 11.81 -14.32 10.29
CA LEU A 98 11.43 -12.93 10.57
C LEU A 98 10.86 -12.79 11.98
N ASN A 99 11.52 -11.98 12.80
CA ASN A 99 10.95 -11.53 14.07
C ASN A 99 10.00 -10.33 13.82
N LEU A 100 8.72 -10.59 13.62
CA LEU A 100 7.70 -9.57 13.36
C LEU A 100 6.95 -9.15 14.64
N GLN A 101 7.62 -8.41 15.54
CA GLN A 101 7.02 -8.01 16.82
C GLN A 101 5.97 -6.88 16.74
N ASP A 102 6.08 -5.98 15.75
CA ASP A 102 5.12 -4.87 15.61
C ASP A 102 3.68 -5.34 15.28
N ASN A 103 2.68 -4.55 15.70
CA ASN A 103 1.31 -4.70 15.23
C ASN A 103 1.25 -4.60 13.70
N ARG A 104 0.42 -5.44 13.07
CA ARG A 104 0.29 -5.57 11.60
C ARG A 104 -1.11 -6.00 11.23
N ILE A 105 -1.49 -5.70 10.00
CA ILE A 105 -2.63 -6.32 9.31
C ILE A 105 -2.09 -7.58 8.62
N THR A 106 -2.51 -8.75 9.09
CA THR A 106 -2.14 -10.06 8.54
C THR A 106 -3.34 -10.75 7.89
N ASP A 107 -4.51 -10.61 8.51
CA ASP A 107 -5.78 -11.12 8.00
C ASP A 107 -6.55 -10.07 7.19
N LEU A 108 -6.86 -10.41 5.94
CA LEU A 108 -7.67 -9.62 5.01
C LEU A 108 -9.01 -10.31 4.67
N SER A 109 -9.33 -11.43 5.32
CA SER A 109 -10.49 -12.28 5.01
C SER A 109 -11.83 -11.54 5.09
N LEU A 110 -11.92 -10.51 5.94
CA LEU A 110 -13.09 -9.65 6.10
C LEU A 110 -13.33 -8.68 4.94
N LEU A 111 -12.44 -8.66 3.95
CA LEU A 111 -12.49 -7.72 2.85
C LEU A 111 -12.24 -8.44 1.52
N ASN A 112 -13.29 -8.58 0.73
CA ASN A 112 -13.18 -8.99 -0.67
C ASN A 112 -13.42 -7.81 -1.62
N GLN A 113 -13.25 -8.07 -2.92
CA GLN A 113 -13.37 -7.05 -3.96
C GLN A 113 -14.78 -6.44 -4.04
N GLU A 114 -15.82 -7.24 -3.80
CA GLU A 114 -17.21 -6.76 -3.77
C GLU A 114 -17.50 -5.93 -2.53
N ASP A 115 -16.93 -6.27 -1.37
CA ASP A 115 -17.09 -5.48 -0.15
C ASP A 115 -16.55 -4.05 -0.32
N ILE A 116 -15.37 -3.91 -0.94
CA ILE A 116 -14.76 -2.60 -1.24
C ILE A 116 -15.67 -1.81 -2.20
N LYS A 117 -16.18 -2.46 -3.25
CA LYS A 117 -17.08 -1.82 -4.22
C LYS A 117 -18.40 -1.41 -3.58
N GLN A 118 -18.97 -2.26 -2.75
CA GLN A 118 -20.23 -2.00 -2.04
C GLN A 118 -20.08 -0.84 -1.07
N LYS A 119 -18.95 -0.74 -0.36
CA LYS A 119 -18.64 0.42 0.50
C LYS A 119 -18.55 1.72 -0.26
N ASN A 120 -17.87 1.73 -1.41
CA ASN A 120 -17.84 2.91 -2.27
C ASN A 120 -19.24 3.29 -2.75
N TYR A 121 -20.04 2.28 -3.13
CA TYR A 121 -21.42 2.48 -3.56
C TYR A 121 -22.33 3.04 -2.45
N ASN A 122 -22.17 2.58 -1.21
CA ASN A 122 -22.95 3.10 -0.08
C ASN A 122 -22.64 4.58 0.17
N ILE A 123 -21.36 4.97 0.17
CA ILE A 123 -20.95 6.39 0.30
C ILE A 123 -21.56 7.23 -0.84
N PHE A 124 -21.56 6.69 -2.06
CA PHE A 124 -22.17 7.37 -3.20
C PHE A 124 -23.67 7.60 -2.99
N ARG A 125 -24.39 6.58 -2.50
CA ARG A 125 -25.83 6.67 -2.22
C ARG A 125 -26.17 7.65 -1.10
N GLU A 126 -25.39 7.69 -0.03
CA GLU A 126 -25.60 8.60 1.10
C GLU A 126 -25.46 10.06 0.68
N VAL A 127 -24.49 10.38 -0.19
CA VAL A 127 -24.29 11.75 -0.70
C VAL A 127 -25.34 12.15 -1.74
N GLU A 128 -26.00 11.19 -2.39
CA GLU A 128 -27.09 11.48 -3.34
C GLU A 128 -28.45 11.67 -2.66
N ASP A 129 -28.60 11.36 -1.36
CA ASP A 129 -29.87 11.52 -0.65
C ASP A 129 -30.09 12.99 -0.27
N PRO A 130 -31.09 13.68 -0.86
CA PRO A 130 -31.34 15.09 -0.57
C PRO A 130 -31.86 15.36 0.85
N GLN A 131 -32.17 14.33 1.64
CA GLN A 131 -32.59 14.47 3.04
C GLN A 131 -31.42 14.33 4.03
N ILE A 132 -30.24 13.92 3.58
CA ILE A 132 -29.05 13.80 4.42
C ILE A 132 -28.20 15.07 4.22
N GLU A 133 -28.23 15.99 5.20
CA GLU A 133 -27.24 17.06 5.29
C GLU A 133 -25.87 16.40 5.50
N THR A 134 -25.11 16.30 4.41
CA THR A 134 -23.71 15.85 4.50
C THR A 134 -22.83 17.08 4.67
N ASP A 135 -22.25 17.27 5.86
CA ASP A 135 -21.19 18.26 6.13
C ASP A 135 -19.87 17.95 5.38
N HIS A 136 -19.88 16.94 4.50
CA HIS A 136 -18.70 16.42 3.83
C HIS A 136 -18.33 17.27 2.61
N GLU A 137 -17.48 18.26 2.83
CA GLU A 137 -16.96 19.25 1.86
C GLU A 137 -16.09 18.69 0.70
N TYR A 138 -16.14 17.38 0.44
CA TYR A 138 -15.55 16.73 -0.73
C TYR A 138 -16.66 16.30 -1.70
N THR A 139 -17.18 17.31 -2.41
CA THR A 139 -18.27 17.22 -3.37
C THR A 139 -18.12 16.05 -4.35
N VAL A 140 -19.11 15.16 -4.34
CA VAL A 140 -19.35 14.24 -5.45
C VAL A 140 -19.76 15.09 -6.64
N ASP A 141 -19.02 15.04 -7.74
CA ASP A 141 -19.49 15.62 -8.99
C ASP A 141 -20.76 14.82 -9.35
N VAL A 142 -21.96 15.41 -9.39
CA VAL A 142 -23.26 14.72 -9.62
C VAL A 142 -23.74 14.89 -11.07
N ARG A 143 -22.85 14.87 -12.06
CA ARG A 143 -23.26 14.71 -13.47
C ARG A 143 -23.66 13.26 -13.78
N ASP A 144 -24.96 12.99 -13.90
CA ASP A 144 -25.65 11.71 -14.21
C ASP A 144 -25.42 10.54 -13.21
N PRO A 145 -26.31 10.39 -12.20
CA PRO A 145 -26.30 9.33 -11.18
C PRO A 145 -26.25 7.90 -11.72
N ARG A 146 -27.02 7.61 -12.78
CA ARG A 146 -27.17 6.25 -13.32
C ARG A 146 -25.90 5.77 -14.03
N ARG A 147 -25.17 6.69 -14.67
CA ARG A 147 -23.86 6.41 -15.26
C ARG A 147 -22.77 6.27 -14.20
N LYS A 148 -22.96 6.80 -12.99
CA LYS A 148 -21.99 6.75 -11.89
C LYS A 148 -22.10 5.48 -11.06
N SER A 149 -23.29 5.02 -10.73
CA SER A 149 -23.50 3.74 -10.04
C SER A 149 -22.92 2.55 -10.82
N GLN A 150 -23.20 2.45 -12.13
CA GLN A 150 -22.61 1.44 -13.01
C GLN A 150 -21.08 1.58 -13.11
N LYS A 151 -20.52 2.79 -13.02
CA LYS A 151 -19.07 3.03 -13.01
C LYS A 151 -18.41 2.59 -11.70
N VAL A 152 -19.05 2.80 -10.56
CA VAL A 152 -18.57 2.28 -9.26
C VAL A 152 -18.51 0.75 -9.28
N LEU A 153 -19.57 0.11 -9.77
CA LEU A 153 -19.66 -1.36 -9.81
C LEU A 153 -18.81 -2.00 -10.93
N SER A 154 -18.33 -1.22 -11.90
CA SER A 154 -17.43 -1.69 -12.96
C SER A 154 -15.93 -1.51 -12.64
N ALA A 155 -15.59 -1.09 -11.40
CA ALA A 155 -14.22 -1.13 -10.92
C ALA A 155 -13.60 -2.50 -11.21
N LYS A 156 -12.44 -2.51 -11.86
CA LYS A 156 -11.84 -3.75 -12.39
C LYS A 156 -11.48 -4.70 -11.24
N LYS A 157 -12.28 -5.76 -11.07
CA LYS A 157 -12.13 -6.81 -10.05
C LYS A 157 -10.68 -7.27 -9.85
N TRP A 158 -9.99 -7.60 -10.96
CA TRP A 158 -8.59 -8.05 -10.93
C TRP A 158 -7.60 -7.04 -10.30
N LYS A 159 -7.89 -5.74 -10.35
CA LYS A 159 -7.03 -4.71 -9.72
C LYS A 159 -7.13 -4.79 -8.21
N LEU A 160 -8.35 -4.91 -7.68
CA LEU A 160 -8.61 -5.08 -6.26
C LEU A 160 -8.08 -6.43 -5.78
N ASP A 161 -8.31 -7.49 -6.54
CA ASP A 161 -7.74 -8.82 -6.31
C ASP A 161 -6.23 -8.76 -6.09
N ARG A 162 -5.53 -8.11 -7.02
CA ARG A 162 -4.08 -8.01 -6.98
C ARG A 162 -3.59 -7.21 -5.78
N ILE A 163 -4.29 -6.14 -5.38
CA ILE A 163 -3.98 -5.35 -4.19
C ILE A 163 -4.14 -6.18 -2.91
N LEU A 164 -5.19 -6.98 -2.81
CA LEU A 164 -5.47 -7.85 -1.65
C LEU A 164 -4.46 -9.02 -1.56
N ARG A 165 -4.23 -9.70 -2.69
CA ARG A 165 -3.29 -10.83 -2.78
C ARG A 165 -1.88 -10.38 -2.46
N GLU A 166 -1.41 -9.32 -3.09
CA GLU A 166 -0.05 -8.80 -2.93
C GLU A 166 0.09 -7.81 -1.75
N PHE A 167 -0.83 -7.80 -0.77
CA PHE A 167 -0.75 -6.89 0.37
C PHE A 167 0.59 -7.10 1.14
N PRO A 168 1.29 -6.02 1.54
CA PRO A 168 2.62 -6.11 2.13
C PRO A 168 2.60 -6.58 3.60
N ARG A 169 2.21 -7.83 3.85
CA ARG A 169 2.03 -8.40 5.21
C ARG A 169 3.29 -8.41 6.08
N THR A 170 4.48 -8.43 5.48
CA THR A 170 5.75 -8.39 6.23
C THR A 170 6.16 -6.98 6.65
N GLU A 171 5.52 -5.93 6.12
CA GLU A 171 5.83 -4.54 6.46
C GLU A 171 5.27 -4.14 7.84
N PRO A 172 5.82 -3.12 8.52
CA PRO A 172 5.22 -2.52 9.71
C PRO A 172 3.86 -1.88 9.39
N ILE A 173 2.98 -1.74 10.38
CA ILE A 173 1.62 -1.21 10.19
C ILE A 173 1.57 0.15 9.47
N THR A 174 2.44 1.10 9.80
CA THR A 174 2.47 2.42 9.14
C THR A 174 2.75 2.30 7.65
N SER A 175 3.67 1.41 7.28
CA SER A 175 3.98 1.10 5.88
C SER A 175 2.83 0.37 5.19
N GLN A 176 2.16 -0.56 5.87
CA GLN A 176 0.97 -1.26 5.36
C GLN A 176 -0.18 -0.29 5.07
N CYS A 177 -0.51 0.58 6.03
CA CYS A 177 -1.51 1.63 5.89
C CYS A 177 -1.16 2.59 4.76
N ALA A 178 0.08 3.07 4.70
CA ALA A 178 0.54 3.96 3.64
C ALA A 178 0.47 3.32 2.26
N HIS A 179 0.84 2.04 2.14
CA HIS A 179 0.73 1.28 0.90
C HIS A 179 -0.72 1.07 0.48
N TRP A 180 -1.61 0.73 1.42
CA TRP A 180 -3.03 0.59 1.17
C TRP A 180 -3.62 1.88 0.60
N VAL A 181 -3.40 3.00 1.29
CA VAL A 181 -3.95 4.28 0.85
C VAL A 181 -3.37 4.71 -0.47
N THR A 182 -2.05 4.62 -0.59
CA THR A 182 -1.36 4.96 -1.84
C THR A 182 -1.93 4.15 -2.99
N SER A 183 -2.11 2.84 -2.87
CA SER A 183 -2.59 1.99 -3.97
C SER A 183 -4.02 2.34 -4.38
N LEU A 184 -4.98 2.36 -3.46
CA LEU A 184 -6.39 2.59 -3.81
C LEU A 184 -6.63 4.02 -4.34
N VAL A 185 -6.03 5.02 -3.70
CA VAL A 185 -6.13 6.43 -4.11
C VAL A 185 -5.39 6.69 -5.43
N SER A 186 -4.32 5.94 -5.70
CA SER A 186 -3.53 6.03 -6.93
C SER A 186 -4.24 5.55 -8.15
N PHE A 187 -4.83 4.36 -8.05
CA PHE A 187 -5.44 3.75 -9.22
C PHE A 187 -6.80 4.34 -9.55
N HIS A 188 -7.34 5.21 -8.69
CA HIS A 188 -8.65 5.83 -8.85
C HIS A 188 -9.67 4.78 -9.30
N LEU A 189 -9.74 3.68 -8.54
CA LEU A 189 -10.53 2.51 -8.92
C LEU A 189 -12.02 2.83 -9.04
N PHE A 190 -12.44 3.91 -8.37
CA PHE A 190 -13.80 4.41 -8.36
C PHE A 190 -13.87 5.79 -9.02
N PRO A 191 -15.01 6.15 -9.63
CA PRO A 191 -15.23 7.50 -10.15
C PRO A 191 -15.14 8.58 -9.06
N ASP A 192 -15.50 8.25 -7.81
CA ASP A 192 -15.38 9.15 -6.68
C ASP A 192 -15.24 8.41 -5.34
N ALA A 193 -15.11 9.14 -4.23
CA ALA A 193 -15.00 8.67 -2.85
C ALA A 193 -13.80 7.73 -2.59
N ASN A 194 -12.80 7.71 -3.47
CA ASN A 194 -11.62 6.84 -3.35
C ASN A 194 -10.95 6.94 -1.97
N HIS A 195 -10.64 8.16 -1.50
CA HIS A 195 -10.03 8.36 -0.18
C HIS A 195 -10.93 7.86 0.96
N ARG A 196 -12.23 8.16 0.93
CA ARG A 196 -13.20 7.74 1.96
C ARG A 196 -13.33 6.22 2.01
N THR A 197 -13.57 5.57 0.88
CA THR A 197 -13.62 4.10 0.78
C THR A 197 -12.33 3.48 1.31
N THR A 198 -11.19 4.03 0.93
CA THR A 198 -9.89 3.55 1.35
C THR A 198 -9.69 3.63 2.86
N MET A 199 -10.04 4.76 3.50
CA MET A 199 -9.93 4.91 4.95
C MET A 199 -10.91 4.01 5.71
N ILE A 200 -12.12 3.81 5.18
CA ILE A 200 -13.13 2.93 5.78
C ILE A 200 -12.70 1.46 5.70
N THR A 201 -12.18 1.01 4.56
CA THR A 201 -11.72 -0.38 4.42
C THR A 201 -10.47 -0.62 5.25
N LEU A 202 -9.56 0.36 5.34
CA LEU A 202 -8.40 0.26 6.20
C LEU A 202 -8.76 0.26 7.68
N TYR A 203 -9.73 1.07 8.11
CA TYR A 203 -10.27 1.07 9.47
C TYR A 203 -10.72 -0.33 9.89
N GLN A 204 -11.53 -0.97 9.03
CA GLN A 204 -12.02 -2.31 9.31
C GLN A 204 -10.90 -3.34 9.43
N LEU A 205 -9.91 -3.28 8.53
CA LEU A 205 -8.76 -4.17 8.61
C LEU A 205 -7.96 -3.93 9.90
N ALA A 206 -7.71 -2.67 10.25
CA ALA A 206 -6.97 -2.31 11.45
C ALA A 206 -7.70 -2.75 12.73
N LEU A 207 -9.02 -2.53 12.81
CA LEU A 207 -9.83 -2.94 13.95
C LEU A 207 -9.86 -4.47 14.09
N ALA A 208 -10.10 -5.18 13.00
CA ALA A 208 -10.19 -6.64 12.99
C ALA A 208 -8.87 -7.35 13.32
N ASN A 209 -7.74 -6.73 12.96
CA ASN A 209 -6.41 -7.24 13.29
C ASN A 209 -5.92 -6.70 14.65
N CYS A 210 -6.80 -6.14 15.47
CA CYS A 210 -6.48 -5.58 16.79
C CYS A 210 -5.34 -4.55 16.78
N VAL A 211 -5.12 -3.88 15.64
CA VAL A 211 -4.14 -2.80 15.51
C VAL A 211 -4.60 -1.57 16.28
N ILE A 212 -5.91 -1.31 16.25
CA ILE A 212 -6.59 -0.23 16.96
C ILE A 212 -7.81 -0.79 17.69
N GLY A 213 -8.26 -0.09 18.75
CA GLY A 213 -9.49 -0.42 19.47
C GLY A 213 -10.72 0.38 18.99
N GLU A 214 -11.92 0.00 19.43
CA GLU A 214 -13.20 0.62 19.04
C GLU A 214 -13.30 2.13 19.38
N GLY A 215 -12.54 2.61 20.36
CA GLY A 215 -12.48 4.02 20.74
C GLY A 215 -11.41 4.84 20.04
N HIS A 216 -10.63 4.25 19.12
CA HIS A 216 -9.59 4.96 18.40
C HIS A 216 -10.19 6.07 17.52
N LYS A 217 -9.60 7.27 17.55
CA LYS A 217 -9.99 8.38 16.67
C LYS A 217 -9.52 8.14 15.23
N TRP A 218 -10.13 7.19 14.53
CA TRP A 218 -9.87 6.97 13.11
C TRP A 218 -10.89 7.75 12.26
N PRO A 219 -10.48 8.44 11.18
CA PRO A 219 -9.13 8.55 10.63
C PRO A 219 -8.25 9.63 11.30
N GLY A 220 -8.70 10.27 12.36
CA GLY A 220 -8.13 11.47 12.98
C GLY A 220 -9.23 12.52 13.12
N ASP A 221 -8.89 13.72 13.56
CA ASP A 221 -9.86 14.81 13.59
C ASP A 221 -10.14 15.31 12.15
N GLU A 222 -11.34 15.82 11.86
CA GLU A 222 -11.79 16.14 10.48
C GLU A 222 -10.85 17.08 9.72
N THR A 223 -10.30 18.07 10.43
CA THR A 223 -9.35 19.04 9.86
C THR A 223 -8.05 18.37 9.41
N GLU A 224 -7.56 17.38 10.16
CA GLU A 224 -6.28 16.71 9.92
C GLU A 224 -6.36 15.79 8.72
N ILE A 225 -7.38 14.94 8.69
CA ILE A 225 -7.65 14.08 7.53
C ILE A 225 -7.95 14.92 6.28
N GLY A 226 -8.66 16.05 6.43
CA GLY A 226 -8.91 16.99 5.34
C GLY A 226 -7.62 17.52 4.72
N LYS A 227 -6.71 18.05 5.55
CA LYS A 227 -5.37 18.49 5.12
C LYS A 227 -4.57 17.35 4.48
N ALA A 228 -4.55 16.16 5.08
CA ALA A 228 -3.84 15.01 4.53
C ALA A 228 -4.36 14.60 3.15
N VAL A 229 -5.69 14.64 2.94
CA VAL A 229 -6.31 14.36 1.64
C VAL A 229 -5.95 15.44 0.60
N LEU A 230 -5.92 16.71 1.00
CA LEU A 230 -5.52 17.81 0.10
C LEU A 230 -4.03 17.72 -0.30
N LEU A 231 -3.14 17.46 0.66
CA LEU A 231 -1.72 17.20 0.41
C LEU A 231 -1.52 15.98 -0.49
N SER A 232 -2.25 14.90 -0.24
CA SER A 232 -2.27 13.73 -1.12
C SER A 232 -2.58 14.10 -2.56
N LYS A 233 -3.56 14.99 -2.81
CA LYS A 233 -3.90 15.48 -4.16
C LYS A 233 -2.71 16.21 -4.83
N PHE A 234 -1.92 16.99 -4.08
CA PHE A 234 -0.69 17.60 -4.63
C PHE A 234 0.34 16.54 -5.02
N HIS A 235 0.63 15.60 -4.13
CA HIS A 235 1.58 14.54 -4.40
C HIS A 235 1.20 13.75 -5.66
N ARG A 236 -0.10 13.56 -5.92
CA ARG A 236 -0.56 12.93 -7.18
C ARG A 236 -0.23 13.72 -8.43
N HIS A 237 -0.28 15.04 -8.40
CA HIS A 237 0.10 15.88 -9.54
C HIS A 237 1.61 15.83 -9.82
N LEU A 238 2.43 15.55 -8.78
CA LEU A 238 3.88 15.43 -8.90
C LEU A 238 4.36 14.00 -9.19
N SER A 239 3.52 12.99 -8.99
CA SER A 239 3.85 11.60 -9.26
C SER A 239 3.70 11.28 -10.76
N PRO A 240 4.59 10.45 -11.35
CA PRO A 240 4.40 9.92 -12.69
C PRO A 240 3.12 9.07 -12.80
N GLU A 241 2.72 8.75 -14.04
CA GLU A 241 1.53 7.94 -14.33
C GLU A 241 1.53 6.60 -13.55
N ARG A 242 0.33 6.21 -13.12
CA ARG A 242 0.12 5.17 -12.10
C ARG A 242 -0.38 3.88 -12.74
N ASN A 243 0.53 2.92 -12.83
CA ASN A 243 0.26 1.57 -13.33
C ASN A 243 0.69 0.53 -12.29
N PHE A 244 0.28 -0.72 -12.49
CA PHE A 244 0.57 -1.79 -11.54
C PHE A 244 2.06 -2.17 -11.48
N GLU A 245 2.88 -1.77 -12.47
CA GLU A 245 4.33 -1.91 -12.41
C GLU A 245 4.97 -1.08 -11.28
N ARG A 246 4.23 -0.11 -10.74
CA ARG A 246 4.66 0.75 -9.64
C ARG A 246 3.97 0.41 -8.31
N LEU A 247 3.14 -0.65 -8.29
CA LEU A 247 2.51 -1.14 -7.08
C LEU A 247 3.58 -1.43 -6.01
N TRP A 248 3.28 -0.98 -4.79
CA TRP A 248 4.16 -0.99 -3.63
C TRP A 248 5.41 -0.11 -3.71
N ARG A 249 5.65 0.69 -4.75
CA ARG A 249 6.78 1.63 -4.72
C ARG A 249 6.61 2.68 -3.61
N ARG A 250 7.71 3.01 -2.91
CA ARG A 250 7.76 4.07 -1.90
C ARG A 250 8.09 5.42 -2.56
N ASP A 251 7.09 6.05 -3.16
CA ASP A 251 7.20 7.37 -3.77
C ASP A 251 6.78 8.50 -2.80
N THR A 252 6.69 9.73 -3.31
CA THR A 252 6.33 10.90 -2.50
C THR A 252 4.92 10.79 -1.90
N LEU A 253 3.98 10.11 -2.58
CA LEU A 253 2.65 9.88 -2.03
C LEU A 253 2.69 8.83 -0.91
N TYR A 254 3.49 7.78 -1.07
CA TYR A 254 3.71 6.82 0.00
C TYR A 254 4.24 7.50 1.26
N TRP A 255 5.28 8.32 1.14
CA TRP A 255 5.89 8.97 2.31
C TRP A 255 4.94 9.96 2.99
N HIS A 256 4.13 10.67 2.22
CA HIS A 256 3.04 11.50 2.75
C HIS A 256 2.09 10.69 3.65
N TRP A 257 1.60 9.55 3.17
CA TRP A 257 0.71 8.71 3.97
C TRP A 257 1.42 7.99 5.11
N TYR A 258 2.68 7.63 4.93
CA TYR A 258 3.49 7.03 5.98
C TYR A 258 3.57 7.95 7.20
N GLN A 259 3.95 9.21 6.99
CA GLN A 259 4.02 10.21 8.05
C GLN A 259 2.65 10.48 8.68
N TYR A 260 1.59 10.49 7.85
CA TYR A 260 0.22 10.60 8.37
C TYR A 260 -0.14 9.45 9.32
N PHE A 261 0.25 8.22 9.00
CA PHE A 261 -0.04 7.06 9.86
C PHE A 261 0.90 6.96 11.06
N GLU A 262 2.14 7.46 10.97
CA GLU A 262 2.99 7.63 12.16
C GLU A 262 2.37 8.63 13.14
N TYR A 263 1.83 9.73 12.63
CA TYR A 263 1.04 10.67 13.41
C TYR A 263 -0.20 10.00 14.02
N LEU A 264 -1.02 9.37 13.19
CA LEU A 264 -2.31 8.82 13.62
C LEU A 264 -2.19 7.66 14.62
N LEU A 265 -1.18 6.80 14.48
CA LEU A 265 -1.06 5.57 15.28
C LEU A 265 -0.10 5.72 16.46
N PHE A 266 0.85 6.66 16.39
CA PHE A 266 1.96 6.74 17.34
C PHE A 266 2.23 8.17 17.82
N ASP A 267 1.37 9.13 17.50
CA ASP A 267 1.49 10.55 17.88
C ASP A 267 2.84 11.18 17.49
N VAL A 268 3.47 10.67 16.43
CA VAL A 268 4.71 11.23 15.89
C VAL A 268 4.39 12.51 15.13
N GLU A 269 5.09 13.59 15.44
CA GLU A 269 4.84 14.89 14.82
C GLU A 269 4.88 14.80 13.28
N TYR A 270 3.84 15.34 12.63
CA TYR A 270 3.78 15.47 11.19
C TYR A 270 3.70 16.95 10.75
N PRO A 271 4.85 17.63 10.57
CA PRO A 271 4.90 19.08 10.37
C PRO A 271 4.09 19.60 9.18
N ALA A 272 3.89 18.79 8.13
CA ALA A 272 3.15 19.22 6.95
C ALA A 272 1.67 19.51 7.25
N LEU A 273 1.06 18.88 8.28
CA LEU A 273 -0.29 19.22 8.74
C LEU A 273 -0.35 20.56 9.47
N ASN A 274 0.77 20.97 10.09
CA ASN A 274 0.87 22.21 10.86
C ASN A 274 1.25 23.40 9.99
N HIS A 275 2.02 23.19 8.91
CA HIS A 275 2.52 24.28 8.05
C HIS A 275 1.50 24.88 7.09
N HIS A 276 0.35 24.24 6.88
CA HIS A 276 -0.64 24.70 5.91
C HIS A 276 -2.06 24.68 6.47
N SER A 277 -2.81 25.75 6.24
CA SER A 277 -4.27 25.72 6.42
C SER A 277 -4.93 24.95 5.26
N GLU A 278 -6.13 24.40 5.47
CA GLU A 278 -6.90 23.79 4.38
C GLU A 278 -7.16 24.79 3.24
N LYS A 279 -7.45 26.05 3.59
CA LYS A 279 -7.69 27.12 2.63
C LYS A 279 -6.48 27.31 1.71
N ASP A 280 -5.27 27.40 2.27
CA ASP A 280 -4.04 27.55 1.50
C ASP A 280 -3.82 26.38 0.54
N LEU A 281 -4.08 25.15 1.01
CA LEU A 281 -3.96 23.94 0.18
C LEU A 281 -4.98 23.94 -0.96
N ARG A 282 -6.24 24.31 -0.70
CA ARG A 282 -7.29 24.40 -1.74
C ARG A 282 -6.93 25.43 -2.80
N GLU A 283 -6.43 26.60 -2.40
CA GLU A 283 -6.01 27.65 -3.32
C GLU A 283 -4.82 27.20 -4.18
N LYS A 284 -3.80 26.60 -3.57
CA LYS A 284 -2.65 26.04 -4.29
C LYS A 284 -3.08 24.94 -5.27
N LEU A 285 -4.04 24.07 -4.93
CA LEU A 285 -4.53 22.99 -5.81
C LEU A 285 -5.24 23.55 -7.03
N LYS A 286 -6.06 24.60 -6.85
CA LYS A 286 -6.72 25.29 -7.97
C LYS A 286 -5.69 25.81 -8.97
N ARG A 287 -4.58 26.40 -8.49
CA ARG A 287 -3.51 26.91 -9.36
C ARG A 287 -2.78 25.80 -10.12
N VAL A 288 -2.57 24.64 -9.51
CA VAL A 288 -1.93 23.48 -10.18
C VAL A 288 -2.84 22.87 -11.23
N ARG A 289 -4.16 22.81 -11.00
CA ARG A 289 -5.13 22.22 -11.94
C ARG A 289 -5.45 23.09 -13.15
N ASN A 290 -5.25 24.40 -13.04
CA ASN A 290 -5.52 25.36 -14.11
C ASN A 290 -4.30 25.60 -15.03
N LYS A 291 -3.19 24.88 -14.81
CA LYS A 291 -2.02 24.84 -15.68
C LYS A 291 -2.03 23.55 -16.48
#